data_AF-A0A917VCF9-F1
#
_entry.id   AF-A0A917VCF9-F1
#
_cell.length_a   1.000
_cell.length_b   1.000
_cell.length_c   1.000
_cell.angle_alpha   90.00
_cell.angle_beta   90.00
_cell.angle_gamma   90.00
#
_symmetry.space_group_name_H-M   'P 1'
#
loop_
_entity.id
_entity.type
_entity.pdbx_description
1 polymer ?
#
loop_
_entity_poly.entity_id
_entity_poly.type
_entity_poly.pdbx_seq_one_letter_code
_entity_poly.pdbx_strand_id
1 'polypeptide(L)'
;MADRLADRLGVTAEICFATSEPGVSIAVDRLRARGVDHIVVAPWFLAPGLLTDRLRTAAPDLVHAGTLGAHPLLADVVWDRYDATLSASMKWALSA
;
A
#
# COMPACT_ATOMS: atom_id res chain seq x y z
N MET A 1 5.94 2.59 5.13
CA MET A 1 5.49 1.34 4.47
C MET A 1 6.26 1.11 3.18
N ALA A 2 6.27 2.09 2.26
CA ALA A 2 7.09 2.02 1.05
C ALA A 2 8.57 1.71 1.34
N ASP A 3 9.18 2.35 2.35
CA ASP A 3 10.58 2.07 2.72
C ASP A 3 10.82 0.61 3.08
N ARG A 4 9.97 0.02 3.94
CA ARG A 4 10.08 -1.41 4.30
C ARG A 4 9.89 -2.34 3.10
N LEU A 5 9.01 -1.98 2.17
CA LEU A 5 8.80 -2.77 0.96
C LEU A 5 10.01 -2.63 0.01
N ALA A 6 10.51 -1.41 -0.16
CA ALA A 6 11.69 -1.08 -0.94
C ALA A 6 12.92 -1.84 -0.44
N ASP A 7 13.18 -1.79 0.87
CA ASP A 7 14.27 -2.51 1.53
C ASP A 7 14.16 -4.01 1.30
N ARG A 8 12.96 -4.58 1.44
CA ARG A 8 12.74 -6.02 1.32
C ARG A 8 12.86 -6.53 -0.12
N LEU A 9 12.57 -5.70 -1.10
CA LEU A 9 12.65 -6.05 -2.52
C LEU A 9 13.97 -5.58 -3.18
N GLY A 10 14.78 -4.76 -2.49
CA GLY A 10 15.98 -4.17 -3.06
C GLY A 10 15.68 -3.19 -4.20
N VAL A 11 14.57 -2.44 -4.12
CA VAL A 11 14.11 -1.51 -5.18
C VAL A 11 13.97 -0.09 -4.67
N THR A 12 14.01 0.88 -5.58
CA THR A 12 13.63 2.28 -5.29
C THR A 12 12.11 2.42 -5.29
N ALA A 13 11.53 3.09 -4.29
CA ALA A 13 10.09 3.33 -4.21
C ALA A 13 9.75 4.83 -4.04
N GLU A 14 8.54 5.19 -4.44
CA GLU A 14 7.88 6.46 -4.12
C GLU A 14 6.50 6.16 -3.54
N ILE A 15 6.05 6.99 -2.59
CA ILE A 15 4.67 6.98 -2.12
C ILE A 15 3.86 7.96 -2.96
N CYS A 16 2.67 7.54 -3.38
CA CYS A 16 1.66 8.43 -3.96
C CYS A 16 0.27 8.10 -3.42
N PHE A 17 -0.68 8.99 -3.66
CA PHE A 17 -2.06 8.86 -3.20
C PHE A 17 -3.03 9.01 -4.37
N ALA A 18 -4.17 8.31 -4.30
CA ALA A 18 -5.20 8.36 -5.33
C ALA A 18 -6.09 9.62 -5.23
N THR A 19 -6.09 10.30 -4.07
CA THR A 19 -7.01 11.41 -3.76
C THR A 19 -6.32 12.62 -3.14
N SER A 20 -4.99 12.59 -3.03
CA SER A 20 -4.19 13.68 -2.46
C SER A 20 -2.80 13.71 -3.11
N GLU A 21 -2.03 14.75 -2.81
CA GLU A 21 -0.66 14.85 -3.30
C GLU A 21 0.35 14.14 -2.38
N PRO A 22 1.47 13.63 -2.93
CA PRO A 22 1.76 13.54 -4.36
C PRO A 22 0.90 12.48 -5.07
N GLY A 23 0.38 12.82 -6.25
CA GLY A 23 -0.31 11.89 -7.14
C GLY A 23 0.65 10.95 -7.89
N VAL A 24 0.09 9.99 -8.63
CA VAL A 24 0.88 8.95 -9.33
C VAL A 24 1.84 9.52 -10.37
N SER A 25 1.44 10.57 -11.11
CA SER A 25 2.29 11.22 -12.12
C SER A 25 3.55 11.82 -11.49
N ILE A 26 3.40 12.55 -10.38
CA ILE A 26 4.53 13.17 -9.66
C ILE A 26 5.48 12.10 -9.13
N ALA A 27 4.97 11.00 -8.58
CA ALA A 27 5.80 9.90 -8.12
C ALA A 27 6.58 9.23 -9.28
N VAL A 28 5.94 9.07 -10.43
CA VAL A 28 6.57 8.53 -11.64
C VAL A 28 7.69 9.44 -12.14
N ASP A 29 7.44 10.74 -12.21
CA ASP A 29 8.46 11.71 -12.63
C ASP A 29 9.66 11.73 -11.67
N ARG A 30 9.42 11.61 -10.36
CA ARG A 30 10.47 11.50 -9.35
C ARG A 30 11.30 10.23 -9.51
N LEU A 31 10.67 9.09 -9.82
CA LEU A 31 11.37 7.83 -10.07
C LEU A 31 12.22 7.93 -11.35
N ARG A 32 11.67 8.47 -12.44
CA ARG A 32 12.40 8.69 -13.69
C ARG A 32 13.58 9.63 -13.52
N ALA A 33 13.42 10.71 -12.76
CA ALA A 33 14.51 11.64 -12.44
C ALA A 33 15.66 10.97 -11.68
N ARG A 34 15.42 9.83 -11.02
CA ARG A 34 16.45 8.99 -10.37
C ARG A 34 16.99 7.87 -11.28
N GLY A 35 16.65 7.86 -12.56
CA GLY A 35 17.10 6.84 -13.51
C GLY A 35 16.35 5.51 -13.42
N VAL A 36 15.13 5.50 -12.88
CA VAL A 36 14.30 4.29 -12.86
C VAL A 36 13.51 4.19 -14.16
N ASP A 37 13.84 3.20 -14.99
CA ASP A 37 13.20 2.97 -16.29
C ASP A 37 11.98 2.04 -16.22
N HIS A 38 11.98 1.11 -15.26
CA HIS A 38 10.90 0.14 -15.08
C HIS A 38 10.11 0.44 -13.81
N ILE A 39 8.88 0.90 -13.98
CA ILE A 39 8.02 1.34 -12.88
C ILE A 39 6.76 0.47 -12.83
N VAL A 40 6.48 -0.06 -11.64
CA VAL A 40 5.26 -0.81 -11.32
C VAL A 40 4.46 -0.02 -10.28
N VAL A 41 3.17 0.16 -10.53
CA VAL A 41 2.24 0.73 -9.55
C VAL A 41 1.74 -0.41 -8.65
N ALA A 42 2.05 -0.33 -7.36
CA ALA A 42 1.63 -1.29 -6.35
C ALA A 42 0.51 -0.70 -5.46
N PRO A 43 -0.78 -0.93 -5.80
CA PRO A 43 -1.90 -0.34 -5.07
C PRO A 43 -2.03 -0.90 -3.65
N TRP A 44 -1.96 -0.04 -2.63
CA TRP A 44 -2.31 -0.39 -1.25
C TRP A 44 -3.83 -0.33 -1.03
N PHE A 45 -4.56 -1.18 -1.74
CA PHE A 45 -6.02 -1.28 -1.71
C PHE A 45 -6.46 -2.71 -1.39
N LEU A 46 -7.55 -2.86 -0.63
CA LEU A 46 -8.09 -4.18 -0.28
C LEU A 46 -8.90 -4.80 -1.42
N ALA A 47 -9.61 -3.98 -2.18
CA ALA A 47 -10.51 -4.44 -3.24
C ALA A 47 -10.45 -3.49 -4.45
N PRO A 48 -10.77 -3.98 -5.66
CA PRO A 48 -10.93 -3.12 -6.83
C PRO A 48 -12.12 -2.17 -6.66
N GLY A 49 -12.08 -1.04 -7.35
CA GLY A 49 -13.17 -0.07 -7.43
C GLY A 49 -12.76 1.25 -8.07
N LEU A 50 -13.58 2.28 -7.86
CA LEU A 50 -13.43 3.58 -8.53
C LEU A 50 -12.02 4.19 -8.41
N LEU A 51 -11.39 4.09 -7.24
CA LEU A 51 -10.05 4.65 -7.04
C LEU A 51 -8.96 3.85 -7.77
N THR A 52 -9.07 2.52 -7.82
CA THR A 52 -8.12 1.71 -8.59
C THR A 52 -8.29 1.92 -10.09
N ASP A 53 -9.52 2.15 -10.55
CA ASP A 53 -9.79 2.46 -11.96
C ASP A 53 -9.23 3.82 -12.35
N ARG A 54 -9.46 4.85 -11.50
CA ARG A 54 -8.85 6.17 -11.69
C ARG A 54 -7.33 6.12 -11.71
N LEU A 55 -6.72 5.29 -10.86
CA LEU A 55 -5.27 5.11 -10.83
C LEU A 55 -4.74 4.50 -12.13
N ARG A 56 -5.44 3.49 -12.68
CA ARG A 56 -5.11 2.91 -14.00
C ARG A 56 -5.25 3.91 -15.12
N THR A 57 -6.33 4.69 -15.13
CA THR A 57 -6.54 5.75 -16.14
C THR A 57 -5.47 6.85 -16.05
N ALA A 58 -4.99 7.19 -14.85
CA ALA A 58 -3.96 8.21 -14.65
C ALA A 58 -2.56 7.77 -15.07
N ALA A 59 -2.31 6.45 -15.18
CA ALA A 59 -1.01 5.90 -15.57
C ALA A 59 -1.19 4.63 -16.42
N PRO A 60 -1.79 4.74 -17.63
CA PRO A 60 -2.19 3.59 -18.42
C PRO A 60 -1.01 2.79 -18.99
N ASP A 61 0.14 3.44 -19.18
CA ASP A 61 1.35 2.85 -19.76
C ASP A 61 2.19 2.07 -18.74
N LEU A 62 1.83 2.12 -17.45
CA LEU A 62 2.55 1.41 -16.40
C LEU A 62 1.94 0.05 -16.11
N VAL A 63 2.76 -0.87 -15.60
CA VAL A 63 2.26 -2.13 -15.06
C VAL A 63 1.62 -1.86 -13.70
N HIS A 64 0.38 -2.30 -13.51
CA HIS A 64 -0.33 -2.21 -12.23
C HIS A 64 -0.41 -3.60 -11.59
N ALA A 65 0.14 -3.73 -10.39
CA ALA A 65 -0.10 -4.93 -9.58
C ALA A 65 -1.58 -5.02 -9.15
N GLY A 66 -2.01 -6.22 -8.77
CA GLY A 66 -3.34 -6.42 -8.20
C GLY A 66 -3.51 -5.71 -6.85
N THR A 67 -4.76 -5.49 -6.45
CA THR A 67 -5.09 -5.14 -5.06
C THR A 67 -4.68 -6.27 -4.12
N LEU A 68 -4.52 -5.97 -2.83
CA LEU A 68 -4.23 -6.99 -1.81
C LEU A 68 -5.27 -8.12 -1.84
N GLY A 69 -6.54 -7.79 -2.09
CA GLY A 69 -7.59 -8.79 -2.29
C GLY A 69 -7.78 -9.68 -1.07
N ALA A 70 -8.28 -10.89 -1.33
CA ALA A 70 -8.48 -11.93 -0.31
C ALA A 70 -7.17 -12.71 -0.02
N HIS A 71 -6.05 -12.01 0.15
CA HIS A 71 -4.77 -12.66 0.49
C HIS A 71 -4.85 -13.26 1.91
N PRO A 72 -4.43 -14.52 2.15
CA PRO A 72 -4.54 -15.18 3.46
C PRO A 72 -3.92 -14.38 4.61
N LEU A 73 -2.74 -13.78 4.39
CA LEU A 73 -2.08 -12.90 5.38
C LEU A 73 -2.94 -11.70 5.83
N LEU A 74 -3.95 -11.28 5.07
CA LEU A 74 -4.87 -10.23 5.51
C LEU A 74 -5.77 -10.75 6.64
N ALA A 75 -6.20 -12.00 6.57
CA ALA A 75 -6.98 -12.63 7.64
C ALA A 75 -6.14 -12.74 8.93
N ASP A 76 -4.87 -13.14 8.79
CA ASP A 76 -3.93 -13.19 9.93
C ASP A 76 -3.77 -11.80 10.58
N VAL A 77 -3.63 -10.74 9.78
CA VAL A 77 -3.57 -9.36 10.30
C VAL A 77 -4.85 -8.98 11.04
N VAL A 78 -6.03 -9.35 10.52
CA VAL A 78 -7.31 -9.09 11.19
C VAL A 78 -7.36 -9.81 12.54
N TRP A 79 -6.96 -11.08 12.56
CA TRP A 79 -6.92 -11.89 13.77
C TRP A 79 -5.96 -11.29 14.82
N ASP A 80 -4.73 -10.95 14.41
CA ASP A 80 -3.74 -10.30 15.28
C ASP A 80 -4.27 -9.00 15.90
N ARG A 81 -5.03 -8.19 15.14
CA ARG A 81 -5.62 -6.95 15.66
C ARG A 81 -6.74 -7.21 16.65
N TYR A 82 -7.53 -8.26 16.43
CA TYR A 82 -8.58 -8.68 17.34
C TYR A 82 -7.99 -9.11 18.70
N ASP A 83 -7.02 -10.03 18.66
CA ASP A 83 -6.34 -10.54 19.87
C ASP A 83 -5.61 -9.43 20.64
N ALA A 84 -4.99 -8.48 19.93
CA ALA A 84 -4.34 -7.32 20.54
C ALA A 84 -5.33 -6.44 21.31
N THR A 85 -6.54 -6.26 20.78
CA THR A 85 -7.60 -5.46 21.43
C THR A 85 -8.10 -6.14 22.70
N LEU A 86 -8.35 -7.45 22.66
CA LEU A 86 -8.75 -8.22 23.82
C LEU A 86 -7.69 -8.19 24.93
N SER A 87 -6.43 -8.37 24.55
CA SER A 87 -5.30 -8.32 25.48
C SER A 87 -5.14 -6.95 26.12
N ALA A 88 -5.35 -5.87 25.35
CA ALA A 88 -5.33 -4.51 25.88
C ALA A 88 -6.51 -4.30 26.85
N SER A 89 -7.74 -4.62 26.45
CA SER A 89 -8.92 -4.45 27.30
C SER A 89 -8.79 -5.17 28.64
N MET A 90 -8.25 -6.39 28.65
CA MET A 90 -8.01 -7.16 29.87
C MET A 90 -6.95 -6.53 30.77
N LYS A 91 -5.88 -5.95 30.20
CA LYS A 91 -4.87 -5.19 30.97
C LYS A 91 -5.48 -3.96 31.64
N TRP A 92 -6.37 -3.25 30.96
CA TRP A 92 -7.07 -2.10 31.54
C TRP A 92 -8.00 -2.51 32.67
N ALA A 93 -8.76 -3.59 32.51
CA ALA A 93 -9.66 -4.10 33.55
C ALA A 93 -8.93 -4.61 34.81
N LEU A 94 -7.68 -5.08 34.67
CA LEU A 94 -6.83 -5.52 35.78
C LEU A 94 -6.04 -4.37 36.44
N SER A 95 -6.03 -3.17 35.84
CA SER A 95 -5.33 -1.98 36.34
C SER A 95 -6.27 -0.92 36.93
N ALA A 96 -7.58 -1.17 36.93
CA ALA A 96 -8.64 -0.34 37.50
C ALA A 96 -9.17 -0.98 38.79
#